data_AF-A0A838GGK1-F1
#
_entry.id   AF-A0A838GGK1-F1
#
_cell.length_a   1.000
_cell.length_b   1.000
_cell.length_c   1.000
_cell.angle_alpha   90.00
_cell.angle_beta   90.00
_cell.angle_gamma   90.00
#
_symmetry.space_group_name_H-M   'P 1'
#
loop_
_entity.id
_entity.type
_entity.pdbx_description
1 polymer ?
#
loop_
_entity_poly.entity_id
_entity_poly.type
_entity_poly.pdbx_seq_one_letter_code
_entity_poly.pdbx_strand_id
1 'polypeptide(L)'
;EFFVSRGKLYVNELAPRPHNSGHWTIEGAVTSQFEQHLRAVLDLSLGGTDLTGDAVVTINLLGDGSGIDPRSRLDASLAAGNAHVHFYGKKARAGRKIGHVTAIADSVRSAEIHAQMAIAALAGNRPA
;
A
#
# COMPACT_ATOMS: atom_id res chain seq x y z
N GLU A 1 -1.54 16.74 -2.14
CA GLU A 1 -2.84 16.10 -2.43
C GLU A 1 -3.74 17.09 -3.15
N PHE A 2 -4.74 16.60 -3.91
CA PHE A 2 -5.66 17.45 -4.65
C PHE A 2 -7.11 17.01 -4.45
N PHE A 3 -8.03 17.98 -4.47
CA PHE A 3 -9.43 17.72 -4.74
C PHE A 3 -9.70 17.86 -6.25
N VAL A 4 -10.56 16.99 -6.78
CA VAL A 4 -11.08 17.09 -8.15
C VAL A 4 -12.54 17.52 -8.08
N SER A 5 -12.89 18.62 -8.73
CA SER A 5 -14.29 19.07 -8.80
C SER A 5 -14.56 19.73 -10.16
N ARG A 6 -15.60 19.25 -10.85
CA ARG A 6 -16.03 19.75 -12.16
C ARG A 6 -14.87 19.80 -13.19
N GLY A 7 -14.06 18.75 -13.23
CA GLY A 7 -12.91 18.65 -14.14
C GLY A 7 -11.72 19.56 -13.80
N LYS A 8 -11.73 20.22 -12.64
CA LYS A 8 -10.63 21.07 -12.16
C LYS A 8 -9.94 20.46 -10.95
N LEU A 9 -8.62 20.71 -10.85
CA LEU A 9 -7.78 20.34 -9.72
C LEU A 9 -7.65 21.51 -8.76
N TYR A 10 -7.80 21.23 -7.47
CA TYR A 10 -7.58 22.18 -6.38
C TYR A 10 -6.57 21.58 -5.43
N VAL A 11 -5.52 22.34 -5.08
CA VAL A 11 -4.56 21.91 -4.07
C VAL A 11 -5.31 21.74 -2.74
N ASN A 12 -5.21 20.56 -2.13
CA ASN A 12 -5.70 20.32 -0.78
C ASN A 12 -4.61 20.70 0.24
N GLU A 13 -3.57 19.88 0.31
CA GLU A 13 -2.43 20.07 1.21
C GLU A 13 -1.13 19.56 0.61
N LEU A 14 -0.01 19.97 1.21
CA LEU A 14 1.35 19.56 0.86
C LEU A 14 1.99 18.82 2.03
N ALA A 15 2.63 17.69 1.74
CA ALA A 15 3.46 16.96 2.70
C ALA A 15 4.91 16.95 2.18
N PRO A 16 5.85 17.70 2.79
CA PRO A 16 7.24 17.80 2.33
C PRO A 16 8.08 16.59 2.79
N ARG A 17 7.58 15.38 2.52
CA ARG A 17 8.14 14.10 2.95
C ARG A 17 7.54 12.96 2.13
N PRO A 18 8.10 11.73 2.19
CA PRO A 18 7.36 10.54 1.76
C PRO A 18 5.94 10.51 2.35
N HIS A 19 4.98 10.15 1.50
CA HIS A 19 3.56 10.25 1.79
C HIS A 19 2.88 8.88 1.69
N ASN A 20 1.80 8.70 2.47
CA ASN A 20 1.10 7.43 2.54
C ASN A 20 0.59 6.96 1.17
N SER A 21 0.03 7.89 0.40
CA SER A 21 -0.48 7.62 -0.95
C SER A 21 0.60 7.17 -1.95
N GLY A 22 1.90 7.30 -1.62
CA GLY A 22 3.01 6.82 -2.45
C GLY A 22 3.51 5.43 -2.08
N HIS A 23 2.93 4.74 -1.09
CA HIS A 23 3.43 3.44 -0.63
C HIS A 23 3.41 2.35 -1.72
N TRP A 24 2.50 2.45 -2.67
CA TRP A 24 2.45 1.54 -3.83
C TRP A 24 3.76 1.51 -4.60
N THR A 25 4.56 2.58 -4.56
CA THR A 25 5.84 2.67 -5.28
C THR A 25 6.91 1.71 -4.75
N ILE A 26 6.72 1.08 -3.59
CA ILE A 26 7.67 0.08 -3.07
C ILE A 26 7.70 -1.13 -4.00
N GLU A 27 6.54 -1.63 -4.42
CA GLU A 27 6.43 -2.74 -5.37
C GLU A 27 6.24 -2.25 -6.80
N GLY A 28 5.44 -1.19 -6.98
CA GLY A 28 4.85 -0.80 -8.26
C GLY A 28 5.69 0.14 -9.11
N ALA A 29 6.85 0.59 -8.64
CA ALA A 29 7.74 1.48 -9.39
C ALA A 29 9.18 0.98 -9.34
N VAL A 30 9.94 1.23 -10.41
CA VAL A 30 11.37 0.87 -10.49
C VAL A 30 12.16 1.47 -9.33
N THR A 31 11.84 2.71 -8.95
CA THR A 31 12.43 3.39 -7.79
C THR A 31 11.32 3.89 -6.88
N SER A 32 11.28 3.42 -5.64
CA SER A 32 10.25 3.83 -4.68
C SER A 32 10.39 5.28 -4.24
N GLN A 33 9.32 5.89 -3.72
CA GLN A 33 9.39 7.24 -3.14
C GLN A 33 10.46 7.36 -2.03
N PHE A 34 10.75 6.27 -1.32
CA PHE A 34 11.71 6.25 -0.22
C PHE A 34 13.14 6.21 -0.75
N GLU A 35 13.42 5.34 -1.73
CA GLU A 35 14.72 5.31 -2.40
C GLU A 35 14.99 6.63 -3.11
N GLN A 36 14.00 7.15 -3.85
CA GLN A 36 14.11 8.43 -4.55
C GLN A 36 14.38 9.58 -3.57
N HIS A 37 13.72 9.59 -2.41
CA HIS A 37 13.96 10.57 -1.36
C HIS A 37 15.39 10.48 -0.81
N LEU A 38 15.90 9.27 -0.54
CA LEU A 38 17.27 9.07 -0.09
C LEU A 38 18.29 9.51 -1.14
N ARG A 39 18.09 9.14 -2.41
CA ARG A 39 18.96 9.55 -3.52
C ARG A 39 19.03 11.06 -3.65
N ALA A 40 17.89 11.75 -3.53
CA ALA A 40 17.82 13.20 -3.54
C ALA A 40 18.53 13.85 -2.33
N VAL A 41 18.36 13.31 -1.11
CA VAL A 41 19.00 13.83 0.11
C VAL A 41 20.52 13.62 0.11
N LEU A 42 20.99 12.55 -0.54
CA LEU A 42 22.40 12.17 -0.59
C LEU A 42 23.13 12.63 -1.87
N ASP A 43 22.52 13.51 -2.67
CA ASP A 43 23.06 14.00 -3.95
C ASP A 43 23.46 12.89 -4.94
N LEU A 44 22.74 11.76 -4.93
CA LEU A 44 22.91 10.67 -5.87
C LEU A 44 22.04 10.90 -7.12
N SER A 45 22.47 10.37 -8.27
CA SER A 45 21.64 10.37 -9.49
C SER A 45 20.26 9.80 -9.18
N LEU A 46 19.19 10.42 -9.67
CA LEU A 46 17.82 9.96 -9.47
C LEU A 46 17.53 8.65 -10.23
N GLY A 47 16.59 7.86 -9.72
CA GLY A 47 16.17 6.60 -10.36
C GLY A 47 15.01 6.78 -11.34
N GLY A 48 14.83 5.79 -12.23
CA GLY A 48 13.66 5.71 -13.09
C GLY A 48 12.39 5.41 -12.30
N THR A 49 11.26 5.97 -12.73
CA THR A 49 9.98 5.89 -12.00
C THR A 49 8.90 5.16 -12.79
N ASP A 50 9.30 4.36 -13.78
CA ASP A 50 8.37 3.56 -14.57
C ASP A 50 7.67 2.53 -13.69
N LEU A 51 6.43 2.19 -14.07
CA LEU A 51 5.68 1.13 -13.40
C LEU A 51 6.34 -0.23 -13.64
N THR A 52 6.35 -1.08 -12.61
CA THR A 52 6.87 -2.45 -12.69
C THR A 52 5.84 -3.46 -13.23
N GLY A 53 4.59 -3.04 -13.41
CA GLY A 53 3.51 -3.82 -14.01
C GLY A 53 2.36 -2.92 -14.50
N ASP A 54 1.36 -3.52 -15.14
CA ASP A 54 0.29 -2.77 -15.82
C ASP A 54 -0.63 -2.02 -14.83
N ALA A 55 -0.81 -2.56 -13.62
CA ALA A 55 -1.56 -1.91 -12.57
C ALA A 55 -1.02 -2.27 -11.18
N VAL A 56 -1.15 -1.33 -10.25
CA VAL A 56 -0.76 -1.48 -8.84
C VAL A 56 -1.81 -0.85 -7.93
N VAL A 57 -2.18 -1.56 -6.86
CA VAL A 57 -3.12 -1.08 -5.84
C VAL A 57 -2.52 -1.32 -4.46
N THR A 58 -2.58 -0.29 -3.61
CA THR A 58 -2.23 -0.41 -2.19
C THR A 58 -3.43 -0.11 -1.32
N ILE A 59 -3.67 -0.97 -0.31
CA ILE A 59 -4.72 -0.82 0.70
C ILE A 59 -4.07 -0.69 2.07
N ASN A 60 -4.53 0.27 2.87
CA ASN A 60 -4.08 0.41 4.25
C ASN A 60 -4.57 -0.77 5.10
N LEU A 61 -3.68 -1.39 5.87
CA LEU A 61 -4.07 -2.40 6.86
C LEU A 61 -4.33 -1.71 8.20
N LEU A 62 -5.57 -1.82 8.68
CA LEU A 62 -6.02 -1.28 9.95
C LEU A 62 -6.19 -2.40 10.98
N GLY A 63 -5.91 -2.10 12.24
CA GLY A 63 -6.28 -3.00 13.34
C GLY A 63 -7.80 -3.05 13.52
N ASP A 64 -8.33 -4.24 13.73
CA ASP A 64 -9.76 -4.52 13.94
C ASP A 64 -10.22 -4.31 15.39
N GLY A 65 -9.28 -4.25 16.34
CA GLY A 65 -9.60 -4.13 17.76
C GLY A 65 -9.99 -5.44 18.44
N SER A 66 -9.94 -6.59 17.75
CA SER A 66 -10.26 -7.91 18.32
C SER A 66 -9.25 -8.40 19.35
N GLY A 67 -8.08 -7.74 19.43
CA GLY A 67 -6.95 -8.19 20.24
C GLY A 67 -6.12 -9.28 19.56
N ILE A 68 -6.59 -9.82 18.42
CA ILE A 68 -5.84 -10.78 17.62
C ILE A 68 -4.79 -10.02 16.82
N ASP A 69 -3.57 -10.55 16.83
CA ASP A 69 -2.49 -10.06 15.99
C ASP A 69 -2.67 -10.55 14.55
N PRO A 70 -2.88 -9.66 13.55
CA PRO A 70 -3.08 -10.07 12.16
C PRO A 70 -1.88 -10.83 11.57
N ARG A 71 -0.68 -10.68 12.16
CA ARG A 71 0.51 -11.45 11.78
C ARG A 71 0.32 -12.95 11.96
N SER A 72 -0.55 -13.38 12.87
CA SER A 72 -0.88 -14.81 13.04
C SER A 72 -1.59 -15.41 11.81
N ARG A 73 -2.10 -14.57 10.90
CA ARG A 73 -2.80 -14.95 9.67
C ARG A 73 -2.02 -14.58 8.41
N LEU A 74 -0.72 -14.28 8.54
CA LEU A 74 0.12 -13.90 7.39
C LEU A 74 0.12 -14.99 6.31
N ASP A 75 0.27 -16.26 6.71
CA ASP A 75 0.27 -17.39 5.76
C ASP A 75 -1.04 -17.47 4.95
N ALA A 76 -2.19 -17.35 5.63
CA ALA A 76 -3.49 -17.28 4.97
C ALA A 76 -3.60 -16.08 4.01
N SER A 77 -3.02 -14.93 4.36
CA SER A 77 -2.98 -13.75 3.47
C SER A 77 -2.15 -13.98 2.22
N LEU A 78 -0.98 -14.60 2.35
CA LEU A 78 -0.09 -14.89 1.24
C LEU A 78 -0.67 -15.94 0.30
N ALA A 79 -1.45 -16.88 0.85
CA ALA A 79 -2.19 -17.87 0.06
C ALA A 79 -3.45 -17.31 -0.61
N ALA A 80 -4.11 -16.33 0.00
CA ALA A 80 -5.38 -15.79 -0.48
C ALA A 80 -5.25 -14.81 -1.64
N GLY A 81 -4.12 -14.10 -1.77
CA GLY A 81 -3.94 -13.11 -2.82
C GLY A 81 -2.49 -12.98 -3.27
N ASN A 82 -2.30 -12.69 -4.55
CA ASN A 82 -0.99 -12.34 -5.10
C ASN A 82 -0.63 -10.90 -4.73
N ALA A 83 -0.27 -10.70 -3.46
CA ALA A 83 -0.03 -9.38 -2.86
C ALA A 83 1.13 -9.39 -1.85
N HIS A 84 1.71 -8.21 -1.64
CA HIS A 84 2.81 -7.94 -0.75
C HIS A 84 2.29 -7.31 0.54
N VAL A 85 2.60 -7.92 1.69
CA VAL A 85 2.16 -7.45 3.01
C VAL A 85 3.29 -6.72 3.72
N HIS A 86 3.05 -5.49 4.15
CA HIS A 86 4.00 -4.65 4.87
C HIS A 86 3.47 -4.26 6.25
N PHE A 87 4.01 -4.89 7.31
CA PHE A 87 3.71 -4.51 8.69
C PHE A 87 4.65 -3.42 9.20
N TYR A 88 4.12 -2.49 9.99
CA TYR A 88 4.90 -1.41 10.59
C TYR A 88 5.46 -1.73 11.98
N GLY A 89 5.38 -2.98 12.44
CA GLY A 89 5.77 -3.38 13.80
C GLY A 89 4.90 -2.78 14.91
N LYS A 90 3.72 -2.23 14.57
CA LYS A 90 2.79 -1.60 15.53
C LYS A 90 1.81 -2.65 16.09
N LYS A 91 1.52 -2.59 17.39
CA LYS A 91 0.44 -3.37 18.00
C LYS A 91 -0.92 -2.98 17.40
N ALA A 92 -1.73 -3.98 17.07
CA ALA A 92 -3.09 -3.82 16.58
C ALA A 92 -4.01 -3.18 17.63
N ARG A 93 -4.75 -2.16 17.21
CA ARG A 93 -5.83 -1.49 17.95
C ARG A 93 -6.85 -1.02 16.93
N ALA A 94 -8.12 -0.92 17.32
CA ALA A 94 -9.21 -0.50 16.43
C ALA A 94 -8.85 0.80 15.69
N GLY A 95 -8.96 0.77 14.36
CA GLY A 95 -8.70 1.92 13.48
C GLY A 95 -7.23 2.34 13.34
N ARG A 96 -6.30 1.72 14.08
CA ARG A 96 -4.88 2.06 14.00
C ARG A 96 -4.30 1.49 12.71
N LYS A 97 -3.65 2.34 11.91
CA LYS A 97 -2.87 1.88 10.76
C LYS A 97 -1.64 1.09 11.22
N ILE A 98 -1.63 -0.20 10.93
CA ILE A 98 -0.61 -1.16 11.35
C ILE A 98 0.23 -1.70 10.20
N GLY A 99 -0.18 -1.43 8.97
CA GLY A 99 0.55 -1.83 7.76
C GLY A 99 -0.12 -1.33 6.49
N HIS A 100 0.25 -1.95 5.38
CA HIS A 100 -0.42 -1.85 4.10
C HIS A 100 -0.19 -3.13 3.30
N VAL A 101 -1.05 -3.36 2.32
CA VAL A 101 -0.94 -4.46 1.36
C VAL A 101 -0.90 -3.87 -0.04
N THR A 102 0.04 -4.29 -0.86
CA THR A 102 0.19 -3.85 -2.25
C THR A 102 0.05 -5.04 -3.19
N ALA A 103 -0.74 -4.93 -4.26
CA ALA A 103 -0.83 -5.95 -5.29
C ALA A 103 -0.52 -5.35 -6.66
N ILE A 104 0.14 -6.14 -7.51
CA ILE A 104 0.42 -5.83 -8.92
C ILE A 104 -0.35 -6.83 -9.77
N ALA A 105 -0.97 -6.35 -10.86
CA ALA A 105 -1.68 -7.20 -11.80
C ALA A 105 -1.73 -6.58 -13.20
N ASP A 106 -2.40 -7.28 -14.12
CA ASP A 106 -2.69 -6.87 -15.50
C ASP A 106 -3.75 -5.74 -15.61
N SER A 107 -4.46 -5.46 -14.51
CA SER A 107 -5.54 -4.49 -14.47
C SER A 107 -5.78 -3.99 -13.05
N VAL A 108 -6.26 -2.75 -12.92
CA VAL A 108 -6.57 -2.14 -11.61
C VAL A 108 -7.57 -2.99 -10.84
N ARG A 109 -8.57 -3.56 -11.52
CA ARG A 109 -9.58 -4.44 -10.92
C ARG A 109 -8.96 -5.71 -10.34
N SER A 110 -8.07 -6.37 -11.09
CA SER A 110 -7.39 -7.58 -10.64
C SER A 110 -6.48 -7.30 -9.44
N ALA A 111 -5.71 -6.21 -9.49
CA ALA A 111 -4.86 -5.77 -8.38
C ALA A 111 -5.70 -5.45 -7.12
N GLU A 112 -6.84 -4.77 -7.29
CA GLU A 112 -7.75 -4.48 -6.19
C GLU A 112 -8.29 -5.76 -5.54
N ILE A 113 -8.74 -6.73 -6.33
CA ILE A 113 -9.22 -8.04 -5.84
C ILE A 113 -8.12 -8.74 -5.03
N HIS A 114 -6.91 -8.85 -5.56
CA HIS A 114 -5.80 -9.50 -4.86
C HIS A 114 -5.46 -8.82 -3.53
N ALA A 115 -5.39 -7.48 -3.51
CA ALA A 115 -5.12 -6.72 -2.29
C ALA A 115 -6.25 -6.88 -1.26
N GLN A 116 -7.51 -6.88 -1.69
CA GLN A 116 -8.66 -7.07 -0.82
C GLN A 116 -8.73 -8.49 -0.23
N MET A 117 -8.44 -9.52 -1.02
CA MET A 117 -8.39 -10.91 -0.55
C MET A 117 -7.32 -11.09 0.54
N ALA A 118 -6.12 -10.53 0.34
CA ALA A 118 -5.06 -10.53 1.34
C ALA A 118 -5.48 -9.79 2.62
N ILE A 119 -6.08 -8.60 2.51
CA ILE A 119 -6.60 -7.85 3.66
C ILE A 119 -7.69 -8.64 4.40
N ALA A 120 -8.62 -9.28 3.70
CA ALA A 120 -9.69 -10.07 4.29
C ALA A 120 -9.14 -11.26 5.09
N ALA A 121 -8.17 -11.97 4.53
CA ALA A 121 -7.48 -13.08 5.19
C ALA A 121 -6.76 -12.61 6.48
N LEU A 122 -6.08 -11.45 6.45
CA LEU A 122 -5.48 -10.85 7.65
C LEU A 122 -6.52 -10.49 8.71
N ALA A 123 -7.71 -10.02 8.29
CA ALA A 123 -8.83 -9.74 9.17
C ALA A 123 -9.52 -11.02 9.70
N GLY A 124 -9.20 -12.20 9.15
CA GLY A 124 -9.86 -13.47 9.51
C GLY A 124 -11.24 -13.64 8.88
N ASN A 125 -11.58 -12.79 7.92
CA ASN A 125 -12.78 -12.93 7.12
C ASN A 125 -12.43 -13.84 5.93
N ARG A 126 -13.25 -14.85 5.66
CA ARG A 126 -13.15 -15.54 4.36
C ARG A 126 -13.75 -14.61 3.30
N PRO A 127 -13.08 -14.40 2.14
CA PRO A 127 -13.73 -13.71 1.03
C PRO A 127 -15.00 -14.48 0.66
N ALA A 128 -16.08 -13.74 0.41
CA ALA A 128 -17.34 -14.29 -0.09
C ALA A 128 -17.19 -14.76 -1.54
#